data_AF-A0A965PPS8-F1
#
_entry.id   AF-A0A965PPS8-F1
#
_cell.length_a   1.000
_cell.length_b   1.000
_cell.length_c   1.000
_cell.angle_alpha   90.00
_cell.angle_beta   90.00
_cell.angle_gamma   90.00
#
_symmetry.space_group_name_H-M   'P 1'
#
loop_
_entity.id
_entity.type
_entity.pdbx_description
1 polymer ?
#
loop_
_entity_poly.entity_id
_entity_poly.type
_entity_poly.pdbx_seq_one_letter_code
_entity_poly.pdbx_strand_id
1 'polypeptide(L)'
;MMEEYNLQAACVKLFAMLRPNEQGLLFLNLNNPRSRSNGYFLKGIGLTAGVADMTYLSPKGAVFLEFKAPKGKQSLSQKWWQ
;
A
#
# COMPACT_ATOMS: atom_id res chain seq x y z
N MET A 1 2.86 11.34 -6.20
CA MET A 1 3.40 11.03 -4.86
C MET A 1 2.67 11.76 -3.74
N MET A 2 2.79 13.09 -3.53
CA MET A 2 2.07 13.76 -2.41
C MET A 2 0.54 13.64 -2.53
N GLU A 3 -0.01 13.71 -3.74
CA GLU A 3 -1.44 13.46 -3.99
C GLU A 3 -1.87 12.01 -3.69
N GLU A 4 -1.00 11.03 -3.96
CA GLU A 4 -1.30 9.61 -3.68
C GLU A 4 -1.25 9.33 -2.18
N TYR A 5 -0.32 9.93 -1.44
CA TYR A 5 -0.31 9.87 0.02
C TYR A 5 -1.57 10.52 0.63
N ASN A 6 -2.07 11.61 0.03
CA ASN A 6 -3.33 12.22 0.45
C ASN A 6 -4.52 11.27 0.21
N LEU A 7 -4.55 10.55 -0.92
CA LEU A 7 -5.57 9.53 -1.19
C LEU A 7 -5.51 8.38 -0.19
N GLN A 8 -4.31 7.88 0.12
CA GLN A 8 -4.10 6.84 1.13
C GLN A 8 -4.58 7.31 2.52
N ALA A 9 -4.20 8.52 2.93
CA ALA A 9 -4.64 9.10 4.20
C ALA A 9 -6.16 9.28 4.27
N ALA A 10 -6.78 9.76 3.19
CA ALA A 10 -8.24 9.88 3.09
C ALA A 10 -8.92 8.51 3.17
N CYS A 11 -8.34 7.47 2.55
CA CYS A 11 -8.84 6.10 2.62
C CYS A 11 -8.80 5.56 4.06
N VAL A 12 -7.68 5.71 4.78
CA VAL A 12 -7.57 5.30 6.19
C VAL A 12 -8.63 6.01 7.04
N LYS A 13 -8.79 7.32 6.87
CA LYS A 13 -9.77 8.11 7.63
C LYS A 13 -11.20 7.62 7.35
N LEU A 14 -11.56 7.44 6.08
CA LEU A 14 -12.88 6.96 5.69
C LEU A 14 -13.13 5.54 6.21
N PHE A 15 -12.14 4.66 6.12
CA PHE A 15 -12.24 3.29 6.64
C PHE A 15 -12.52 3.30 8.14
N ALA A 16 -11.79 4.09 8.94
CA ALA A 16 -12.02 4.21 10.37
C ALA A 16 -13.43 4.72 10.71
N MET A 17 -13.99 5.61 9.90
CA MET A 17 -15.36 6.13 10.08
C MET A 17 -16.43 5.08 9.73
N LEU A 18 -16.24 4.33 8.64
CA LEU A 18 -17.23 3.36 8.15
C LEU A 18 -17.14 1.99 8.83
N ARG A 19 -15.96 1.64 9.34
CA ARG A 19 -15.62 0.32 9.89
C ARG A 19 -14.92 0.45 11.26
N PRO A 20 -15.54 1.09 12.26
CA PRO A 20 -14.88 1.34 13.55
C PRO A 20 -14.43 0.06 14.27
N ASN A 21 -15.15 -1.04 14.08
CA ASN A 21 -14.83 -2.34 14.69
C ASN A 21 -13.72 -3.12 13.97
N GLU A 22 -13.18 -2.59 12.87
CA GLU A 22 -12.14 -3.23 12.05
C GLU A 22 -10.82 -2.46 12.14
N GLN A 23 -10.64 -1.65 13.18
CA GLN A 23 -9.44 -0.85 13.37
C GLN A 23 -8.17 -1.72 13.38
N GLY A 24 -7.14 -1.27 12.64
CA GLY A 24 -5.89 -2.01 12.48
C GLY A 24 -5.89 -3.07 11.38
N LEU A 25 -7.04 -3.37 10.76
CA LEU A 25 -7.11 -4.33 9.66
C LEU A 25 -6.76 -3.72 8.29
N LEU A 26 -6.82 -2.40 8.13
CA LEU A 26 -6.32 -1.66 6.97
C LEU A 26 -5.01 -0.96 7.33
N PHE A 27 -3.92 -1.27 6.61
CA PHE A 27 -2.59 -0.73 6.89
C PHE A 27 -1.75 -0.54 5.63
N LEU A 28 -0.74 0.33 5.74
CA LEU A 28 0.26 0.60 4.70
C LEU A 28 1.24 -0.57 4.57
N ASN A 29 1.53 -0.97 3.33
CA ASN A 29 2.66 -1.83 3.01
C ASN A 29 3.91 -0.95 2.82
N LEU A 30 4.80 -0.92 3.81
CA LEU A 30 6.00 -0.08 3.74
C LEU A 30 7.02 -0.68 2.75
N ASN A 31 6.98 -0.20 1.50
CA ASN A 31 7.84 -0.69 0.41
C ASN A 31 8.87 0.34 -0.10
N ASN A 32 9.10 1.42 0.66
CA ASN A 32 9.95 2.55 0.27
C ASN A 32 11.30 2.56 1.02
N PRO A 33 12.35 1.91 0.48
CA PRO A 33 13.68 1.92 1.08
C PRO A 33 14.28 3.34 1.09
N ARG A 34 14.94 3.70 2.20
CA ARG A 34 15.53 5.04 2.39
C ARG A 34 16.89 5.21 1.68
N SER A 35 17.52 4.11 1.28
CA SER A 35 18.79 4.10 0.58
C SER A 35 18.94 2.79 -0.20
N ARG A 36 19.93 2.73 -1.11
CA ARG A 36 20.22 1.51 -1.87
C ARG A 36 20.62 0.34 -0.97
N SER A 37 21.47 0.58 0.04
CA SER A 37 21.90 -0.46 0.99
C SER A 37 20.73 -0.98 1.83
N ASN A 38 19.87 -0.07 2.31
CA ASN A 38 18.65 -0.44 3.00
C ASN A 38 17.72 -1.25 2.09
N GLY A 39 17.58 -0.88 0.82
CA GLY A 39 16.82 -1.64 -0.17
C GLY A 39 17.34 -3.07 -0.39
N TYR A 40 18.66 -3.28 -0.44
CA TYR A 40 19.22 -4.63 -0.52
C TYR A 40 18.93 -5.46 0.72
N PHE A 41 19.14 -4.88 1.91
CA PHE A 41 18.83 -5.54 3.17
C PHE A 41 17.34 -5.91 3.24
N LEU A 42 16.45 -4.94 2.96
CA LEU A 42 15.00 -5.14 3.01
C LEU A 42 14.55 -6.22 2.01
N LYS A 43 15.12 -6.26 0.80
CA LYS A 43 14.85 -7.35 -0.16
C LYS A 43 15.29 -8.71 0.38
N GLY A 44 16.42 -8.76 1.10
CA GLY A 44 16.89 -9.98 1.77
C GLY A 44 15.92 -10.50 2.84
N ILE A 45 15.11 -9.62 3.44
CA ILE A 45 14.08 -10.00 4.43
C ILE A 45 12.65 -9.99 3.87
N GLY A 46 12.49 -9.95 2.54
CA GLY A 46 11.19 -10.14 1.88
C GLY A 46 10.53 -8.89 1.29
N LEU A 47 11.20 -7.74 1.25
CA LEU A 47 10.69 -6.58 0.50
C LEU A 47 10.50 -6.94 -0.97
N THR A 48 9.27 -6.82 -1.43
CA THR A 48 8.86 -7.20 -2.77
C THR A 48 8.43 -5.99 -3.57
N ALA A 49 9.02 -5.81 -4.76
CA ALA A 49 8.74 -4.65 -5.60
C ALA A 49 7.36 -4.75 -6.26
N GLY A 50 6.65 -3.61 -6.33
CA GLY A 50 5.37 -3.52 -7.03
C GLY A 50 4.17 -4.06 -6.28
N VAL A 51 4.34 -4.58 -5.05
CA VAL A 51 3.20 -4.91 -4.17
C VAL A 51 2.40 -3.64 -3.89
N ALA A 52 1.08 -3.84 -3.78
CA ALA A 52 0.12 -2.78 -3.51
C ALA A 52 0.51 -1.88 -2.34
N ASP A 53 0.15 -0.60 -2.42
CA ASP A 53 0.39 0.39 -1.36
C ASP A 53 -0.19 -0.01 0.01
N MET A 54 -1.39 -0.61 0.05
CA MET A 54 -2.07 -0.97 1.30
C MET A 54 -2.67 -2.38 1.26
N THR A 55 -2.83 -2.96 2.45
CA THR A 55 -3.54 -4.23 2.65
C THR A 55 -4.68 -4.03 3.63
N TYR A 56 -5.84 -4.60 3.29
CA TYR A 56 -6.98 -4.75 4.19
C TYR A 56 -7.25 -6.24 4.45
N LEU A 57 -7.20 -6.66 5.71
CA LEU A 57 -7.54 -8.02 6.12
C LEU A 57 -9.05 -8.14 6.33
N SER A 58 -9.79 -8.34 5.23
CA SER A 58 -11.24 -8.51 5.29
C SER A 58 -11.64 -9.88 5.84
N PRO A 59 -12.89 -10.05 6.31
CA PRO A 59 -13.42 -11.37 6.70
C PRO A 59 -13.40 -12.42 5.57
N LYS A 60 -13.28 -12.00 4.31
CA LYS A 60 -13.23 -12.87 3.13
C LYS A 60 -11.81 -13.11 2.61
N GLY A 61 -10.79 -12.55 3.27
CA GLY A 61 -9.40 -12.62 2.85
C GLY A 61 -8.76 -11.25 2.66
N ALA A 62 -7.47 -11.25 2.31
CA ALA A 62 -6.71 -10.04 2.08
C ALA A 62 -7.17 -9.31 0.80
N VAL A 63 -7.39 -8.01 0.93
CA VAL A 63 -7.68 -7.08 -0.16
C VAL A 63 -6.48 -6.14 -0.31
N PHE A 64 -5.91 -6.09 -1.50
CA PHE A 64 -4.77 -5.25 -1.81
C PHE A 64 -5.24 -3.99 -2.55
N LEU A 65 -4.76 -2.83 -2.11
CA LEU A 65 -5.18 -1.52 -2.62
C LEU A 65 -3.97 -0.76 -3.14
N GLU A 66 -3.98 -0.46 -4.43
CA GLU A 66 -2.97 0.35 -5.11
C GLU A 66 -3.58 1.70 -5.48
N PHE A 67 -2.95 2.80 -5.05
CA PHE A 67 -3.48 4.15 -5.27
C PHE A 67 -2.78 4.83 -6.44
N LYS A 68 -3.57 5.50 -7.28
CA LYS A 68 -3.07 6.38 -8.34
C LYS A 68 -3.85 7.69 -8.33
N ALA A 69 -3.11 8.79 -8.34
CA ALA A 69 -3.69 10.11 -8.63
C ALA A 69 -4.12 10.18 -10.11
N PRO A 70 -4.93 11.16 -10.54
CA PRO A 70 -5.36 11.28 -11.94
C PRO A 70 -4.23 11.28 -12.97
N LYS A 71 -3.05 11.81 -12.60
CA LYS A 71 -1.82 11.77 -13.42
C LYS A 71 -0.88 10.61 -13.08
N GLY A 72 -1.17 9.87 -12.01
CA GLY A 72 -0.41 8.71 -11.56
C GLY A 72 -0.54 7.56 -12.56
N LYS A 73 0.57 6.88 -12.83
CA LYS A 73 0.59 5.70 -13.71
C LYS A 73 1.12 4.51 -12.92
N GLN A 74 0.54 3.34 -13.16
CA GLN A 74 1.12 2.10 -12.66
C GLN A 74 2.38 1.73 -13.46
N SER A 75 3.44 1.36 -12.75
CA SER A 75 4.63 0.76 -13.32
C SER A 75 4.33 -0.64 -13.86
N LEU A 76 5.24 -1.18 -14.68
CA LEU A 76 5.15 -2.57 -15.13
C LEU A 76 5.18 -3.57 -13.96
N SER A 77 5.98 -3.30 -12.92
CA SER A 77 6.05 -4.16 -11.74
C SER A 77 4.76 -4.15 -10.91
N GLN A 78 4.04 -3.03 -10.85
CA GLN A 78 2.73 -2.94 -10.17
C GLN A 78 1.65 -3.70 -10.94
N LYS A 79 1.69 -3.65 -12.27
CA LYS A 79 0.75 -4.38 -13.13
C LYS A 79 0.93 -5.90 -13.08
N TRP A 80 2.15 -6.38 -12.83
CA TRP A 80 2.43 -7.81 -12.75
C TRP A 80 1.66 -8.54 -11.63
N TRP A 81 1.27 -7.82 -10.58
CA TRP A 81 0.55 -8.36 -9.42
C TRP A 81 -0.99 -8.40 -9.57
N GLN A 82 -1.56 -7.83 -10.65
CA GLN A 82 -3.01 -7.66 -10.86
C GLN A 82 -3.56 -8.70 -11.82
#